data_AF-A0A9P5GWD3-F1
#
_entry.id   AF-A0A9P5GWD3-F1
#
_cell.length_a   1.000
_cell.length_b   1.000
_cell.length_c   1.000
_cell.angle_alpha   90.00
_cell.angle_beta   90.00
_cell.angle_gamma   90.00
#
_symmetry.space_group_name_H-M   'P 1'
#
loop_
_entity.id
_entity.type
_entity.pdbx_description
1 polymer ?
#
loop_
_entity_poly.entity_id
_entity_poly.type
_entity_poly.pdbx_seq_one_letter_code
_entity_poly.pdbx_strand_id
1 'polypeptide(L)'
;MEDAYKEVYEKIALNTDRFNLGDEEYWGNIGNYFAQQGIIVVIANHQLVPYSKNEVSSKEAERTTIKYPAGADDVQLVREWIYNNISSPQFGNGSVDKVVLFGHSSGGAHVAMNLYAAGDSERTVTRSDVFPPVAGVIYLSVPFWYDRTRPIRQKILQRYYGSDAENVWGPRSALGLFKNLPKDSAAL
;
A
#
# COMPACT_ATOMS: atom_id res chain seq x y z
N MET A 1 -20.06 -8.94 25.12
CA MET A 1 -19.30 -9.21 23.88
C MET A 1 -19.28 -7.97 23.00
N GLU A 2 -20.40 -7.26 22.89
CA GLU A 2 -20.56 -5.98 22.17
C GLU A 2 -19.70 -4.83 22.74
N ASP A 3 -19.55 -4.75 24.07
CA ASP A 3 -18.78 -3.68 24.73
C ASP A 3 -17.26 -3.78 24.49
N ALA A 4 -16.72 -4.99 24.31
CA ALA A 4 -15.30 -5.22 24.05
C ALA A 4 -14.90 -4.79 22.63
N TYR A 5 -15.80 -4.94 21.65
CA TYR A 5 -15.57 -4.43 20.29
C TYR A 5 -15.57 -2.91 20.27
N LYS A 6 -16.48 -2.28 21.01
CA LYS A 6 -16.58 -0.82 21.08
C LYS A 6 -15.33 -0.18 21.68
N GLU A 7 -14.78 -0.77 22.74
CA GLU A 7 -13.54 -0.29 23.37
C GLU A 7 -12.31 -0.43 22.44
N VAL A 8 -12.25 -1.48 21.61
CA VAL A 8 -11.19 -1.68 20.61
C VAL A 8 -11.29 -0.66 19.47
N TYR A 9 -12.50 -0.39 18.95
CA TYR A 9 -12.71 0.66 17.94
C TYR A 9 -12.38 2.06 18.48
N GLU A 10 -12.76 2.36 19.72
CA GLU A 10 -12.46 3.65 20.37
C GLU A 10 -10.95 3.83 20.58
N LYS A 11 -10.21 2.77 20.92
CA LYS A 11 -8.74 2.82 21.09
C LYS A 11 -7.97 2.92 19.77
N ILE A 12 -8.44 2.28 18.69
CA ILE A 12 -7.88 2.45 17.35
C ILE A 12 -8.10 3.90 16.88
N ALA A 13 -9.28 4.46 17.13
CA ALA A 13 -9.65 5.82 16.75
C ALA A 13 -8.96 6.94 17.57
N LEU A 14 -8.35 6.61 18.73
CA LEU A 14 -7.65 7.56 19.60
C LEU A 14 -6.15 7.71 19.28
N ASN A 15 -5.54 6.71 18.62
CA ASN A 15 -4.11 6.71 18.28
C ASN A 15 -3.83 6.90 16.78
N THR A 16 -4.87 7.07 15.97
CA THR A 16 -4.75 7.59 14.60
C THR A 16 -4.92 9.10 14.67
N ASP A 17 -3.85 9.84 14.36
CA ASP A 17 -3.99 11.25 14.00
C ASP A 17 -4.97 11.31 12.84
N ARG A 18 -6.19 11.81 13.11
CA ARG A 18 -7.27 11.94 12.13
C ARG A 18 -6.87 12.95 11.06
N PHE A 19 -6.13 12.51 10.06
CA PHE A 19 -5.99 13.25 8.82
C PHE A 19 -7.30 13.09 8.05
N ASN A 20 -8.14 14.12 8.19
CA ASN A 20 -9.48 14.27 7.63
C ASN A 20 -9.48 14.19 6.09
N LEU A 21 -9.31 13.00 5.53
CA LEU A 21 -9.53 12.64 4.13
C LEU A 21 -10.02 11.18 4.15
N GLY A 22 -11.36 11.02 4.21
CA GLY A 22 -12.02 9.78 4.65
C GLY A 22 -11.61 8.51 3.90
N ASP A 23 -11.55 7.39 4.63
CA ASP A 23 -11.71 6.01 4.09
C ASP A 23 -11.59 4.90 5.17
N GLU A 24 -11.16 5.18 6.40
CA GLU A 24 -11.12 4.13 7.45
C GLU A 24 -12.51 3.53 7.75
N GLU A 25 -13.58 4.33 7.68
CA GLU A 25 -14.97 3.84 7.79
C GLU A 25 -15.38 2.93 6.62
N TYR A 26 -14.76 3.05 5.44
CA TYR A 26 -15.13 2.28 4.24
C TYR A 26 -14.61 0.84 4.25
N TRP A 27 -13.59 0.54 5.05
CA TRP A 27 -13.01 -0.81 5.15
C TRP A 27 -13.30 -1.50 6.49
N GLY A 28 -14.03 -0.83 7.40
CA GLY A 28 -14.41 -1.40 8.69
C GLY A 28 -15.26 -2.67 8.59
N ASN A 29 -16.01 -2.85 7.49
CA ASN A 29 -16.74 -4.08 7.23
C ASN A 29 -15.81 -5.29 7.02
N ILE A 30 -14.70 -5.12 6.29
CA ILE A 30 -13.67 -6.14 6.09
C ILE A 30 -12.97 -6.43 7.42
N GLY A 31 -12.60 -5.37 8.14
CA GLY A 31 -12.01 -5.47 9.48
C GLY A 31 -12.88 -6.29 10.42
N ASN A 32 -14.15 -5.93 10.52
CA ASN A 32 -15.12 -6.62 11.37
C ASN A 32 -15.30 -8.10 10.97
N TYR A 33 -15.45 -8.39 9.68
CA TYR A 33 -15.67 -9.76 9.22
C TYR A 33 -14.51 -10.68 9.63
N PHE A 34 -13.26 -10.28 9.37
CA PHE A 34 -12.09 -11.10 9.71
C PHE A 34 -11.81 -11.12 11.22
N ALA A 35 -12.06 -10.03 11.94
CA ALA A 35 -11.96 -10.02 13.40
C ALA A 35 -12.89 -11.04 14.06
N GLN A 36 -14.12 -11.21 13.54
CA GLN A 36 -15.04 -12.25 14.02
C GLN A 36 -14.53 -13.68 13.79
N GLN A 37 -13.59 -13.88 12.87
CA GLN A 37 -12.92 -15.16 12.64
C GLN A 37 -11.65 -15.33 13.49
N GLY A 38 -11.38 -14.43 14.44
CA GLY A 38 -10.18 -14.47 15.27
C GLY A 38 -8.90 -14.00 14.57
N ILE A 39 -9.04 -13.24 13.48
CA ILE A 39 -7.91 -12.66 12.74
C ILE A 39 -7.71 -11.21 13.16
N ILE A 40 -6.48 -10.82 13.48
CA ILE A 40 -6.15 -9.42 13.74
C ILE A 40 -6.04 -8.71 12.39
N VAL A 41 -6.78 -7.61 12.24
CA VAL A 41 -6.82 -6.83 11.00
C VAL A 41 -6.17 -5.48 11.21
N VAL A 42 -5.26 -5.11 10.32
CA VAL A 42 -4.65 -3.78 10.26
C VAL A 42 -5.13 -3.11 8.98
N ILE A 43 -5.99 -2.10 9.12
CA ILE A 43 -6.42 -1.22 8.02
C ILE A 43 -5.46 -0.03 8.02
N ALA A 44 -4.71 0.13 6.93
CA ALA A 44 -3.65 1.13 6.84
C ALA A 44 -3.96 2.19 5.77
N ASN A 45 -3.56 3.42 6.05
CA ASN A 45 -3.56 4.52 5.09
C ASN A 45 -2.17 4.69 4.48
N HIS A 46 -2.11 5.43 3.37
CA HIS A 46 -0.88 5.84 2.70
C HIS A 46 -1.02 7.26 2.17
N GLN A 47 0.10 7.88 1.82
CA GLN A 47 0.14 9.23 1.28
C GLN A 47 -0.55 9.27 -0.08
N LEU A 48 -1.49 10.20 -0.24
CA LEU A 48 -2.21 10.39 -1.49
C LEU A 48 -1.52 11.40 -2.39
N VAL A 49 -1.48 11.10 -3.68
CA VAL A 49 -1.09 12.08 -4.70
C VAL A 49 -2.15 13.19 -4.71
N PRO A 50 -1.80 14.45 -4.39
CA PRO A 50 -2.73 15.57 -4.42
C PRO A 50 -3.37 15.67 -5.80
N TYR A 51 -4.70 15.76 -5.83
CA TYR A 51 -5.48 15.90 -7.04
C TYR A 51 -6.60 16.92 -6.85
N SER A 52 -6.55 18.03 -7.59
CA SER A 52 -7.67 18.94 -7.73
C SER A 52 -8.34 18.74 -9.09
N LYS A 53 -9.68 18.59 -9.10
CA LYS A 53 -10.47 18.55 -10.34
C LYS A 53 -10.40 19.87 -11.12
N ASN A 54 -10.11 20.97 -10.44
CA ASN A 54 -10.08 22.32 -10.99
C ASN A 54 -8.66 22.80 -11.36
N GLU A 55 -7.65 21.94 -11.22
CA GLU A 55 -6.26 22.28 -11.56
C GLU A 55 -6.07 22.35 -13.07
N VAL A 56 -5.68 23.53 -13.56
CA VAL A 56 -5.63 23.84 -15.01
C VAL A 56 -4.20 23.77 -15.57
N SER A 57 -3.15 23.69 -14.74
CA SER A 57 -1.76 23.76 -15.22
C SER A 57 -0.84 22.63 -14.72
N SER A 58 0.12 22.26 -15.57
CA SER A 58 1.18 21.29 -15.29
C SER A 58 2.17 21.73 -14.20
N LYS A 59 2.23 23.04 -13.87
CA LYS A 59 3.17 23.58 -12.86
C LYS A 59 2.79 23.26 -11.41
N GLU A 60 1.50 23.04 -11.12
CA GLU A 60 1.08 22.61 -9.78
C GLU A 60 1.28 21.10 -9.56
N ALA A 61 1.18 20.30 -10.63
CA ALA A 61 1.56 18.87 -10.62
C ALA A 61 3.07 18.64 -10.40
N GLU A 62 3.91 19.63 -10.68
CA GLU A 62 5.35 19.65 -10.37
C GLU A 62 5.62 19.90 -8.88
N ARG A 63 4.67 20.46 -8.13
CA ARG A 63 4.83 20.78 -6.71
C ARG A 63 4.46 19.65 -5.75
N THR A 64 3.86 18.56 -6.23
CA THR A 64 3.59 17.43 -5.34
C THR A 64 4.89 16.73 -4.97
N THR A 65 5.11 16.59 -3.66
CA THR A 65 6.21 15.81 -3.09
C THR A 65 5.95 14.30 -3.13
N ILE A 66 4.70 13.88 -3.37
CA ILE A 66 4.31 12.48 -3.35
C ILE A 66 4.44 11.90 -4.76
N LYS A 67 5.54 11.21 -4.99
CA LYS A 67 5.89 10.53 -6.25
C LYS A 67 6.17 9.06 -5.98
N TYR A 68 6.24 8.26 -7.03
CA TYR A 68 6.85 6.94 -6.93
C TYR A 68 8.27 7.07 -6.30
N PRO A 69 8.66 6.21 -5.33
CA PRO A 69 7.93 5.03 -4.82
C PRO A 69 7.11 5.25 -3.53
N ALA A 70 6.73 6.48 -3.15
CA ALA A 70 6.18 6.81 -1.82
C ALA A 70 5.09 5.85 -1.29
N GLY A 71 4.05 5.54 -2.07
CA GLY A 71 3.02 4.59 -1.62
C GLY A 71 3.54 3.17 -1.34
N ALA A 72 4.57 2.71 -2.06
CA ALA A 72 5.23 1.43 -1.76
C ALA A 72 6.15 1.53 -0.53
N ASP A 73 6.73 2.68 -0.25
CA ASP A 73 7.47 2.95 0.98
C ASP A 73 6.53 3.01 2.20
N ASP A 74 5.34 3.60 2.06
CA ASP A 74 4.32 3.60 3.12
C ASP A 74 3.89 2.16 3.47
N VAL A 75 3.74 1.28 2.47
CA VAL A 75 3.48 -0.16 2.73
C VAL A 75 4.64 -0.81 3.50
N GLN A 76 5.90 -0.43 3.23
CA GLN A 76 7.04 -0.93 4.00
C GLN A 76 6.92 -0.52 5.47
N LEU A 77 6.63 0.75 5.73
CA LEU A 77 6.48 1.28 7.10
C LEU A 77 5.35 0.57 7.84
N VAL A 78 4.23 0.28 7.17
CA VAL A 78 3.12 -0.49 7.74
C VAL A 78 3.56 -1.92 8.10
N ARG A 79 4.26 -2.60 7.18
CA ARG A 79 4.76 -3.97 7.43
C ARG A 79 5.74 -4.01 8.61
N GLU A 80 6.65 -3.04 8.69
CA GLU A 80 7.60 -2.91 9.80
C GLU A 80 6.89 -2.60 11.12
N TRP A 81 5.86 -1.75 11.09
CA TRP A 81 5.04 -1.51 12.26
C TRP A 81 4.36 -2.81 12.73
N ILE A 82 3.74 -3.57 11.81
CA ILE A 82 3.11 -4.86 12.15
C ILE A 82 4.15 -5.80 12.77
N TYR A 83 5.31 -5.96 12.15
CA TYR A 83 6.38 -6.84 12.65
C TYR A 83 6.85 -6.46 14.06
N ASN A 84 6.96 -5.17 14.35
CA ASN A 84 7.44 -4.69 15.65
C ASN A 84 6.36 -4.65 16.73
N ASN A 85 5.07 -4.68 16.37
CA ASN A 85 3.98 -4.37 17.31
C ASN A 85 2.92 -5.47 17.46
N ILE A 86 2.60 -6.23 16.40
CA ILE A 86 1.38 -7.05 16.36
C ILE A 86 1.37 -8.18 17.41
N SER A 87 2.55 -8.64 17.83
CA SER A 87 2.74 -9.64 18.89
C SER A 87 2.40 -9.12 20.29
N SER A 88 2.19 -7.82 20.46
CA SER A 88 1.83 -7.25 21.76
C SER A 88 0.44 -7.72 22.22
N PRO A 89 0.24 -8.00 23.52
CA PRO A 89 -1.07 -8.33 24.08
C PRO A 89 -2.15 -7.28 23.77
N GLN A 90 -1.77 -6.01 23.62
CA GLN A 90 -2.70 -4.92 23.29
C GLN A 90 -3.41 -5.09 21.93
N PHE A 91 -2.81 -5.88 21.03
CA PHE A 91 -3.34 -6.17 19.70
C PHE A 91 -3.77 -7.63 19.53
N GLY A 92 -3.84 -8.41 20.62
CA GLY A 92 -4.31 -9.79 20.59
C GLY A 92 -3.23 -10.86 20.37
N ASN A 93 -1.95 -10.53 20.55
CA ASN A 93 -0.81 -11.47 20.39
C ASN A 93 -0.73 -12.09 18.98
N GLY A 94 -0.79 -11.24 17.96
CA GLY A 94 -0.67 -11.69 16.56
C GLY A 94 0.68 -12.31 16.25
N SER A 95 0.72 -13.22 15.28
CA SER A 95 1.96 -13.83 14.81
C SER A 95 2.54 -13.02 13.65
N VAL A 96 3.77 -12.54 13.79
CA VAL A 96 4.52 -11.83 12.74
C VAL A 96 4.83 -12.71 11.52
N ASP A 97 4.82 -14.03 11.69
CA ASP A 97 5.09 -15.00 10.62
C ASP A 97 3.81 -15.39 9.83
N LYS A 98 2.64 -14.92 10.27
CA LYS A 98 1.33 -15.25 9.66
C LYS A 98 0.64 -14.02 9.09
N VAL A 99 1.41 -13.06 8.60
CA VAL A 99 0.89 -11.81 8.01
C VAL A 99 0.47 -12.05 6.56
N VAL A 100 -0.79 -11.78 6.24
CA VAL A 100 -1.31 -11.76 4.87
C VAL A 100 -1.59 -10.32 4.46
N LEU A 101 -1.05 -9.90 3.32
CA LEU A 101 -1.30 -8.57 2.77
C LEU A 101 -2.52 -8.61 1.84
N PHE A 102 -3.50 -7.76 2.08
CA PHE A 102 -4.67 -7.61 1.22
C PHE A 102 -4.64 -6.24 0.56
N GLY A 103 -4.65 -6.20 -0.77
CA GLY A 103 -4.62 -4.97 -1.54
C GLY A 103 -5.73 -4.91 -2.58
N HIS A 104 -6.53 -3.84 -2.52
CA HIS A 104 -7.55 -3.55 -3.51
C HIS A 104 -7.10 -2.41 -4.44
N SER A 105 -7.31 -2.56 -5.76
CA SER A 105 -7.04 -1.51 -6.75
C SER A 105 -5.63 -0.92 -6.58
N SER A 106 -5.48 0.41 -6.49
CA SER A 106 -4.20 1.09 -6.27
C SER A 106 -3.47 0.65 -5.00
N GLY A 107 -4.19 0.30 -3.92
CA GLY A 107 -3.57 -0.21 -2.70
C GLY A 107 -2.83 -1.53 -2.94
N GLY A 108 -3.39 -2.43 -3.75
CA GLY A 108 -2.68 -3.65 -4.14
C GLY A 108 -1.52 -3.41 -5.11
N ALA A 109 -1.57 -2.34 -5.91
CA ALA A 109 -0.43 -1.96 -6.73
C ALA A 109 0.74 -1.51 -5.84
N HIS A 110 0.49 -0.74 -4.78
CA HIS A 110 1.51 -0.36 -3.80
C HIS A 110 2.07 -1.58 -3.05
N VAL A 111 1.23 -2.54 -2.67
CA VAL A 111 1.70 -3.82 -2.09
C VAL A 111 2.62 -4.56 -3.06
N ALA A 112 2.24 -4.71 -4.32
CA ALA A 112 3.07 -5.37 -5.33
C ALA A 112 4.39 -4.62 -5.57
N MET A 113 4.35 -3.30 -5.73
CA MET A 113 5.57 -2.49 -5.92
C MET A 113 6.48 -2.51 -4.68
N ASN A 114 5.92 -2.66 -3.48
CA ASN A 114 6.69 -2.85 -2.26
C ASN A 114 7.39 -4.23 -2.21
N LEU A 115 6.68 -5.31 -2.55
CA LEU A 115 7.25 -6.67 -2.52
C LEU A 115 8.22 -6.93 -3.67
N TYR A 116 7.98 -6.36 -4.83
CA TYR A 116 8.82 -6.53 -6.02
C TYR A 116 9.96 -5.50 -6.10
N ALA A 117 10.27 -4.83 -4.99
CA ALA A 117 11.32 -3.82 -4.89
C ALA A 117 12.68 -4.31 -5.39
N ALA A 118 12.99 -5.61 -5.21
CA ALA A 118 14.24 -6.21 -5.69
C ALA A 118 14.37 -6.19 -7.22
N GLY A 119 13.26 -6.03 -7.95
CA GLY A 119 13.24 -5.81 -9.40
C GLY A 119 13.40 -4.33 -9.80
N ASP A 120 13.50 -3.41 -8.84
CA ASP A 120 13.70 -1.97 -9.08
C ASP A 120 15.16 -1.57 -8.92
N SER A 121 15.83 -1.24 -10.01
CA SER A 121 17.21 -0.74 -9.99
C SER A 121 17.36 0.64 -9.34
N GLU A 122 16.27 1.40 -9.19
CA GLU A 122 16.27 2.74 -8.58
C GLU A 122 16.05 2.70 -7.06
N ARG A 123 15.58 1.58 -6.50
CA ARG A 123 15.42 1.43 -5.05
C ARG A 123 16.67 0.86 -4.43
N THR A 124 17.23 1.58 -3.46
CA THR A 124 18.43 1.23 -2.70
C THR A 124 18.25 0.05 -1.73
N VAL A 125 17.19 -0.75 -1.89
CA VAL A 125 16.91 -1.88 -1.00
C VAL A 125 17.94 -2.97 -1.29
N THR A 126 19.01 -2.97 -0.50
CA THR A 126 20.15 -3.90 -0.54
C THR A 126 19.81 -5.30 -0.01
N ARG A 127 18.56 -5.53 0.36
CA ARG A 127 18.07 -6.76 0.95
C ARG A 127 17.43 -7.62 -0.14
N SER A 128 18.05 -8.75 -0.42
CA SER A 128 17.52 -9.76 -1.36
C SER A 128 16.31 -10.51 -0.80
N ASP A 129 16.03 -10.36 0.50
CA ASP A 129 14.91 -10.94 1.23
C ASP A 129 13.68 -10.02 1.28
N VAL A 130 12.48 -10.61 1.14
CA VAL A 130 11.23 -9.92 1.47
C VAL A 130 11.10 -9.85 2.98
N PHE A 131 11.44 -8.69 3.56
CA PHE A 131 11.37 -8.47 4.99
C PHE A 131 10.50 -7.25 5.34
N PRO A 132 9.66 -7.31 6.39
CA PRO A 132 9.27 -8.49 7.18
C PRO A 132 8.62 -9.63 6.38
N PRO A 133 8.70 -10.90 6.80
CA PRO A 133 8.13 -12.00 6.03
C PRO A 133 6.62 -11.84 5.83
N VAL A 134 6.12 -12.33 4.70
CA VAL A 134 4.69 -12.30 4.34
C VAL A 134 4.26 -13.72 4.04
N ALA A 135 3.22 -14.20 4.73
CA ALA A 135 2.68 -15.54 4.59
C ALA A 135 1.79 -15.70 3.35
N GLY A 136 1.29 -14.58 2.82
CA GLY A 136 0.50 -14.57 1.59
C GLY A 136 0.09 -13.16 1.18
N VAL A 137 -0.37 -13.04 -0.07
CA VAL A 137 -0.84 -11.78 -0.64
C VAL A 137 -2.13 -12.01 -1.40
N ILE A 138 -3.08 -11.09 -1.25
CA ILE A 138 -4.35 -11.09 -1.97
C ILE A 138 -4.43 -9.79 -2.78
N TYR A 139 -4.49 -9.94 -4.10
CA TYR A 139 -4.69 -8.83 -5.03
C TYR A 139 -6.13 -8.83 -5.55
N LEU A 140 -6.91 -7.83 -5.16
CA LEU A 140 -8.28 -7.65 -5.63
C LEU A 140 -8.35 -6.50 -6.64
N SER A 141 -8.61 -6.82 -7.90
CA SER A 141 -8.81 -5.84 -8.99
C SER A 141 -7.64 -4.84 -9.14
N VAL A 142 -6.41 -5.33 -8.95
CA VAL A 142 -5.21 -4.49 -8.92
C VAL A 142 -4.75 -4.12 -10.33
N PRO A 143 -4.45 -2.84 -10.62
CA PRO A 143 -3.85 -2.43 -11.88
C PRO A 143 -2.35 -2.74 -11.86
N PHE A 144 -1.96 -3.89 -12.40
CA PHE A 144 -0.54 -4.24 -12.59
C PHE A 144 0.13 -3.46 -13.73
N TRP A 145 -0.69 -2.95 -14.66
CA TRP A 145 -0.30 -2.12 -15.78
C TRP A 145 -1.40 -1.06 -16.00
N TYR A 146 -1.01 0.12 -16.46
CA TYR A 146 -1.90 1.27 -16.49
C TYR A 146 -2.38 1.61 -17.90
N ASP A 147 -3.69 1.60 -18.10
CA ASP A 147 -4.30 2.06 -19.34
C ASP A 147 -4.23 3.60 -19.46
N ARG A 148 -3.56 4.05 -20.53
CA ARG A 148 -3.35 5.47 -20.83
C ARG A 148 -4.43 6.08 -21.73
N THR A 149 -5.43 5.33 -22.19
CA THR A 149 -6.46 5.85 -23.11
C THR A 149 -7.37 6.89 -22.45
N ARG A 150 -7.43 6.91 -21.10
CA ARG A 150 -8.25 7.86 -20.35
C ARG A 150 -7.44 9.08 -19.92
N PRO A 151 -7.84 10.32 -20.28
CA PRO A 151 -7.11 11.54 -19.90
C PRO A 151 -6.87 11.69 -18.39
N ILE A 152 -7.82 11.24 -17.57
CA ILE A 152 -7.66 11.25 -16.11
C ILE A 152 -6.51 10.34 -15.64
N ARG A 153 -6.31 9.19 -16.28
CA ARG A 153 -5.22 8.26 -15.95
C ARG A 153 -3.88 8.84 -16.36
N GLN A 154 -3.79 9.49 -17.53
CA GLN A 154 -2.58 10.20 -17.96
C GLN A 154 -2.17 11.26 -16.92
N LYS A 155 -3.12 12.07 -16.43
CA LYS A 155 -2.85 13.07 -15.38
C LYS A 155 -2.34 12.45 -14.08
N ILE A 156 -2.92 11.32 -13.64
CA ILE A 156 -2.48 10.62 -12.44
C ILE A 156 -1.07 10.05 -12.62
N LEU A 157 -0.79 9.42 -13.76
CA LEU A 157 0.54 8.88 -14.08
C LEU A 157 1.59 9.99 -14.13
N GLN A 158 1.31 11.09 -14.82
CA GLN A 158 2.17 12.27 -14.85
C GLN A 158 2.45 12.79 -13.43
N ARG A 159 1.45 12.80 -12.55
CA ARG A 159 1.63 13.25 -11.16
C ARG A 159 2.44 12.26 -10.34
N TYR A 160 2.18 10.97 -10.41
CA TYR A 160 2.86 10.01 -9.54
C TYR A 160 4.25 9.62 -10.05
N TYR A 161 4.40 9.38 -11.35
CA TYR A 161 5.66 8.93 -11.97
C TYR A 161 6.48 10.06 -12.59
N GLY A 162 5.97 11.29 -12.62
CA GLY A 162 6.61 12.42 -13.31
C GLY A 162 6.44 12.40 -14.83
N SER A 163 5.86 11.34 -15.39
CA SER A 163 5.53 11.20 -16.80
C SER A 163 4.38 10.23 -17.00
N ASP A 164 3.49 10.48 -17.96
CA ASP A 164 2.52 9.49 -18.42
C ASP A 164 3.11 8.51 -19.46
N ALA A 165 4.36 8.70 -19.89
CA ALA A 165 5.00 7.85 -20.89
C ALA A 165 5.31 6.45 -20.32
N GLU A 166 4.92 5.41 -21.06
CA GLU A 166 5.03 4.02 -20.61
C GLU A 166 6.47 3.55 -20.41
N ASN A 167 7.43 4.07 -21.17
CA ASN A 167 8.84 3.79 -20.93
C ASN A 167 9.35 4.36 -19.59
N VAL A 168 8.61 5.28 -18.95
CA VAL A 168 8.93 5.84 -17.63
C VAL A 168 8.21 5.11 -16.50
N TRP A 169 6.87 4.96 -16.57
CA TRP A 169 6.12 4.30 -15.50
C TRP A 169 6.09 2.78 -15.63
N GLY A 170 6.22 2.23 -16.84
CA GLY A 170 6.09 0.80 -17.14
C GLY A 170 7.07 -0.06 -16.35
N PRO A 171 8.39 0.23 -16.37
CA PRO A 171 9.37 -0.48 -15.56
C PRO A 171 9.13 -0.41 -14.05
N ARG A 172 8.48 0.66 -13.57
CA ARG A 172 8.17 0.92 -12.16
C ARG A 172 6.77 0.42 -11.74
N SER A 173 5.96 -0.04 -12.69
CA SER A 173 4.66 -0.64 -12.40
C SER A 173 4.85 -2.02 -11.78
N ALA A 174 3.83 -2.54 -11.09
CA ALA A 174 3.89 -3.87 -10.51
C ALA A 174 4.26 -4.97 -11.53
N LEU A 175 3.74 -4.90 -12.77
CA LEU A 175 4.12 -5.83 -13.83
C LEU A 175 5.58 -5.65 -14.28
N GLY A 176 6.04 -4.40 -14.41
CA GLY A 176 7.41 -4.09 -14.80
C GLY A 176 8.42 -4.62 -13.78
N LEU A 177 8.17 -4.33 -12.51
CA LEU A 177 9.00 -4.80 -11.40
C LEU A 177 9.01 -6.32 -11.32
N PHE A 178 7.85 -6.97 -11.43
CA PHE A 178 7.76 -8.43 -11.43
C PHE A 178 8.60 -9.08 -12.55
N LYS A 179 8.54 -8.53 -13.77
CA LYS A 179 9.34 -9.02 -14.91
C LYS A 179 10.85 -8.86 -14.72
N ASN A 180 11.25 -7.89 -13.90
CA ASN A 180 12.65 -7.58 -13.62
C ASN A 180 13.16 -8.28 -12.35
N LEU A 181 12.34 -9.09 -11.67
CA LEU A 181 12.78 -9.82 -10.50
C LEU A 181 13.93 -10.78 -10.86
N PRO A 182 15.00 -10.82 -10.04
CA PRO A 182 15.99 -11.89 -10.11
C PRO A 182 15.31 -13.26 -10.02
N LYS A 183 15.85 -14.27 -10.72
CA LYS A 183 15.29 -15.64 -10.71
C LYS A 183 15.29 -16.29 -9.33
N ASP A 184 16.16 -15.83 -8.46
CA ASP A 184 16.35 -16.24 -7.07
C ASP A 184 15.72 -15.25 -6.07
N SER A 185 14.89 -14.31 -6.55
CA SER A 185 14.20 -13.37 -5.69
C SER A 185 13.29 -14.09 -4.70
N ALA A 186 13.34 -13.70 -3.43
CA ALA A 186 12.44 -14.18 -2.39
C ALA A 186 10.96 -13.76 -2.60
N ALA A 187 10.68 -12.93 -3.61
CA ALA A 187 9.33 -12.52 -3.98
C ALA A 187 8.67 -13.40 -5.07
N LEU A 188 9.40 -14.38 -5.62
CA LEU A 188 8.87 -15.42 -6.52
C LEU A 188 8.31 -16.60 -5.73
#